data_AF-A0A8T0P5S8-F1
#
_entry.id   AF-A0A8T0P5S8-F1
#
_cell.length_a   1.000
_cell.length_b   1.000
_cell.length_c   1.000
_cell.angle_alpha   90.00
_cell.angle_beta   90.00
_cell.angle_gamma   90.00
#
_symmetry.space_group_name_H-M   'P 1'
#
loop_
_entity.id
_entity.type
_entity.pdbx_description
1 polymer ?
#
loop_
_entity_poly.entity_id
_entity_poly.type
_entity_poly.pdbx_seq_one_letter_code
_entity_poly.pdbx_strand_id
1 'polypeptide(L)'
;MSKTGEQQPADMEVDSSAAVEEKQAVKFSINVLELMREAQMQHGLRQSDYTRYRRYCSARLRRLYKSLKFLHGRGKYTRRNITEPTVTDVRYLHIVFYMAERAWSHAMEKKTAGTNAQQRIYMLGRFRKAVKWASLFSQLCSVKGDSRTSLEAEAYASYMKGALFFEQDKNIEAAMINFKNTRAVYEELGKYGSIENQLLCRQRIEEVEPMIDFCSHKLGGSSLQAHELLDMANDLLKAKMEAVLSETRSQQAASMTEFNWLGRRFPITNAKTRVSILKAQQLEKDLNSSATESIAAEKKLGIFDKIFSAYHDARSCIRNDLASAGSAENIRDDLNGLDKAVSAVLGLRTIERNQLLVSIAKSKLTKHRDEKNERITKPEELVRLYDLLIQNTMDMTDLVSSGRNKNEEENSFIHEYELKGLAFRAERL
;
A
#
# COMPACT_ATOMS: atom_id res chain seq x y z
N MET A 1 22.83 45.36 63.78
CA MET A 1 23.86 44.74 62.92
C MET A 1 23.60 43.25 62.89
N SER A 2 23.72 42.67 61.70
CA SER A 2 23.49 41.28 61.30
C SER A 2 23.97 40.21 62.28
N LYS A 3 23.15 39.16 62.50
CA LYS A 3 23.48 37.76 62.17
C LYS A 3 22.44 36.81 62.77
N THR A 4 21.77 36.05 61.92
CA THR A 4 21.35 34.68 62.21
C THR A 4 21.51 33.88 60.94
N GLY A 5 22.44 32.95 60.96
CA GLY A 5 22.52 31.84 60.03
C GLY A 5 22.71 30.58 60.86
N GLU A 6 21.91 29.55 60.55
CA GLU A 6 22.24 28.16 60.78
C GLU A 6 21.31 27.28 59.92
N GLN A 7 21.88 26.21 59.37
CA GLN A 7 21.37 25.37 58.30
C GLN A 7 20.75 24.05 58.82
N GLN A 8 19.63 23.65 58.20
CA GLN A 8 19.20 22.29 57.76
C GLN A 8 18.89 21.18 58.81
N PRO A 9 18.26 20.02 58.44
CA PRO A 9 17.51 19.62 57.21
C PRO A 9 16.16 18.86 57.49
N ALA A 10 15.36 18.55 56.45
CA ALA A 10 14.71 17.23 56.20
C ALA A 10 13.58 17.28 55.13
N ASP A 11 13.73 16.42 54.12
CA ASP A 11 12.75 15.68 53.30
C ASP A 11 11.40 16.30 52.90
N MET A 12 11.19 16.39 51.58
CA MET A 12 10.25 15.50 50.87
C MET A 12 10.34 15.76 49.36
N GLU A 13 10.97 14.82 48.66
CA GLU A 13 10.75 14.61 47.23
C GLU A 13 9.28 14.19 47.04
N VAL A 14 8.51 14.99 46.31
CA VAL A 14 7.23 14.55 45.76
C VAL A 14 7.41 14.42 44.26
N ASP A 15 7.69 13.19 43.89
CA ASP A 15 7.59 12.63 42.55
C ASP A 15 6.20 12.95 41.95
N SER A 16 6.18 13.83 40.96
CA SER A 16 5.00 14.03 40.11
C SER A 16 5.35 13.65 38.68
N SER A 17 5.69 12.38 38.50
CA SER A 17 5.56 11.66 37.23
C SER A 17 4.09 11.55 36.84
N ALA A 18 3.49 12.68 36.47
CA ALA A 18 2.22 12.69 35.75
C ALA A 18 2.49 12.16 34.33
N ALA A 19 2.26 10.86 34.16
CA ALA A 19 2.14 10.22 32.87
C ALA A 19 1.26 11.08 31.96
N VAL A 20 1.87 11.67 30.94
CA VAL A 20 1.15 12.29 29.84
C VAL A 20 0.47 11.15 29.09
N GLU A 21 -0.78 10.85 29.47
CA GLU A 21 -1.69 10.11 28.63
C GLU A 21 -1.85 10.89 27.31
N GLU A 22 -1.05 10.52 26.30
CA GLU A 22 -1.29 10.94 24.92
C GLU A 22 -2.67 10.43 24.52
N LYS A 23 -3.70 11.27 24.68
CA LYS A 23 -5.01 11.08 24.05
C LYS A 23 -4.77 10.82 22.57
N GLN A 24 -5.01 9.59 22.12
CA GLN A 24 -4.94 9.20 20.72
C GLN A 24 -5.71 10.25 19.90
N ALA A 25 -4.97 11.00 19.06
CA ALA A 25 -5.55 12.04 18.25
C ALA A 25 -6.59 11.41 17.30
N VAL A 26 -7.83 11.88 17.36
CA VAL A 26 -8.90 11.43 16.46
C VAL A 26 -8.44 11.63 15.02
N LYS A 27 -8.29 10.53 14.29
CA LYS A 27 -7.95 10.53 12.86
C LYS A 27 -9.23 10.55 12.03
N PHE A 28 -9.24 11.37 10.99
CA PHE A 28 -10.36 11.54 10.08
C PHE A 28 -10.18 10.69 8.82
N SER A 29 -11.23 9.99 8.41
CA SER A 29 -11.25 9.22 7.17
C SER A 29 -12.03 9.94 6.08
N ILE A 30 -11.44 10.09 4.89
CA ILE A 30 -12.03 10.69 3.68
C ILE A 30 -11.55 9.90 2.47
N ASN A 31 -12.48 9.36 1.68
CA ASN A 31 -12.18 8.87 0.33
C ASN A 31 -12.11 10.08 -0.62
N VAL A 32 -10.90 10.60 -0.83
CA VAL A 32 -10.66 11.84 -1.57
C VAL A 32 -10.99 11.67 -3.04
N LEU A 33 -10.63 10.51 -3.61
CA LEU A 33 -10.86 10.23 -5.03
C LEU A 33 -12.37 10.08 -5.33
N GLU A 34 -13.09 9.34 -4.49
CA GLU A 34 -14.54 9.20 -4.59
C GLU A 34 -15.25 10.56 -4.41
N LEU A 35 -14.92 11.30 -3.34
CA LEU A 35 -15.47 12.62 -3.07
C LEU A 35 -15.28 13.59 -4.25
N MET A 36 -14.09 13.56 -4.87
CA MET A 36 -13.77 14.36 -6.05
C MET A 36 -14.65 13.95 -7.24
N ARG A 37 -14.70 12.65 -7.55
CA ARG A 37 -15.40 12.13 -8.72
C ARG A 37 -16.90 12.33 -8.65
N GLU A 38 -17.51 12.03 -7.51
CA GLU A 38 -18.94 12.27 -7.30
C GLU A 38 -19.29 13.75 -7.49
N ALA A 39 -18.52 14.64 -6.86
CA ALA A 39 -18.74 16.08 -6.94
C ALA A 39 -18.59 16.60 -8.38
N GLN A 40 -17.57 16.13 -9.11
CA GLN A 40 -17.32 16.52 -10.50
C GLN A 40 -18.44 16.02 -11.44
N MET A 41 -18.79 14.74 -11.34
CA MET A 41 -19.80 14.11 -12.22
C MET A 41 -21.20 14.67 -12.01
N GLN A 42 -21.62 14.88 -10.75
CA GLN A 42 -22.96 15.40 -10.43
C GLN A 42 -23.12 16.89 -10.77
N HIS A 43 -22.03 17.67 -10.77
CA HIS A 43 -22.11 19.14 -10.81
C HIS A 43 -21.45 19.79 -12.03
N GLY A 44 -21.33 19.08 -13.15
CA GLY A 44 -21.13 19.68 -14.47
C GLY A 44 -20.02 19.07 -15.32
N LEU A 45 -19.06 18.36 -14.74
CA LEU A 45 -17.91 17.85 -15.51
C LEU A 45 -18.27 16.70 -16.46
N ARG A 46 -19.41 16.03 -16.27
CA ARG A 46 -19.95 15.08 -17.27
C ARG A 46 -20.17 15.75 -18.64
N GLN A 47 -20.44 17.05 -18.66
CA GLN A 47 -20.62 17.87 -19.87
C GLN A 47 -19.46 18.87 -20.05
N SER A 48 -18.33 18.69 -19.34
CA SER A 48 -17.19 19.63 -19.34
C SER A 48 -17.55 21.07 -18.92
N ASP A 49 -18.64 21.28 -18.17
CA ASP A 49 -19.03 22.60 -17.66
C ASP A 49 -18.30 22.92 -16.34
N TYR A 50 -17.08 23.47 -16.49
CA TYR A 50 -16.27 23.91 -15.37
C TYR A 50 -16.88 25.11 -14.63
N THR A 51 -17.67 25.95 -15.29
CA THR A 51 -18.30 27.12 -14.65
C THR A 51 -19.33 26.67 -13.62
N ARG A 52 -20.15 25.68 -13.97
CA ARG A 52 -21.13 25.07 -13.07
C ARG A 52 -20.47 24.41 -11.87
N TYR A 53 -19.39 23.66 -12.09
CA TYR A 53 -18.64 23.02 -11.01
C TYR A 53 -18.00 24.04 -10.05
N ARG A 54 -17.43 25.14 -10.58
CA ARG A 54 -16.91 26.24 -9.77
C ARG A 54 -17.99 26.91 -8.90
N ARG A 55 -19.20 27.09 -9.44
CA ARG A 55 -20.36 27.63 -8.70
C ARG A 55 -20.77 26.68 -7.58
N TYR A 56 -20.84 25.39 -7.85
CA TYR A 56 -21.09 24.36 -6.84
C TYR A 56 -20.06 24.42 -5.71
N CYS A 57 -18.76 24.40 -6.03
CA CYS A 57 -17.70 24.47 -5.02
C CYS A 57 -17.82 25.74 -4.16
N SER A 58 -18.19 26.87 -4.75
CA SER A 58 -18.41 28.13 -4.03
C SER A 58 -19.60 28.06 -3.08
N ALA A 59 -20.71 27.46 -3.50
CA ALA A 59 -21.88 27.25 -2.65
C ALA A 59 -21.59 26.25 -1.52
N ARG A 60 -20.90 25.14 -1.83
CA ARG A 60 -20.48 24.12 -0.86
C ARG A 60 -19.57 24.73 0.21
N LEU A 61 -18.56 25.51 -0.19
CA LEU A 61 -17.69 26.25 0.74
C LEU A 61 -18.50 27.17 1.65
N ARG A 62 -19.44 27.95 1.11
CA ARG A 62 -20.29 28.84 1.92
C ARG A 62 -21.08 28.05 2.99
N ARG A 63 -21.65 26.89 2.63
CA ARG A 63 -22.37 26.01 3.56
C ARG A 63 -21.45 25.44 4.64
N LEU A 64 -20.24 24.98 4.27
CA LEU A 64 -19.24 24.46 5.22
C LEU A 64 -18.78 25.53 6.21
N TYR A 65 -18.44 26.72 5.73
CA TYR A 65 -18.05 27.84 6.60
C TYR A 65 -19.19 28.25 7.56
N LYS A 66 -20.44 28.22 7.10
CA LYS A 66 -21.61 28.51 7.95
C LYS A 66 -21.85 27.41 9.00
N SER A 67 -21.76 26.14 8.62
CA SER A 67 -22.01 25.02 9.52
C SER A 67 -20.94 24.84 10.59
N LEU A 68 -19.70 25.24 10.30
CA LEU A 68 -18.59 25.28 11.26
C LEU A 68 -18.50 26.59 12.05
N LYS A 69 -19.40 27.57 11.78
CA LYS A 69 -19.32 28.94 12.32
C LYS A 69 -17.94 29.59 12.09
N PHE A 70 -17.22 29.17 11.05
CA PHE A 70 -15.85 29.57 10.75
C PHE A 70 -15.82 30.70 9.69
N LEU A 71 -16.57 31.77 9.94
CA LEU A 71 -16.69 32.89 8.99
C LEU A 71 -15.52 33.87 9.14
N HIS A 72 -15.16 34.54 8.04
CA HIS A 72 -14.05 35.50 7.96
C HIS A 72 -14.43 36.89 8.49
N GLY A 73 -15.12 36.93 9.64
CA GLY A 73 -15.71 38.15 10.22
C GLY A 73 -17.15 38.42 9.77
N ARG A 74 -17.83 39.32 10.49
CA ARG A 74 -19.14 39.89 10.12
C ARG A 74 -18.90 41.36 9.73
N GLY A 75 -19.12 41.73 8.47
CA GLY A 75 -18.82 43.07 7.95
C GLY A 75 -17.39 43.19 7.42
N LYS A 76 -16.41 43.50 8.29
CA LYS A 76 -14.99 43.63 7.89
C LYS A 76 -14.35 42.26 7.71
N TYR A 77 -13.60 42.08 6.63
CA TYR A 77 -12.88 40.84 6.36
C TYR A 77 -11.74 40.62 7.36
N THR A 78 -11.83 39.53 8.12
CA THR A 78 -10.77 39.04 9.00
C THR A 78 -10.39 37.64 8.56
N ARG A 79 -9.17 37.48 8.05
CA ARG A 79 -8.69 36.19 7.55
C ARG A 79 -8.56 35.19 8.70
N ARG A 80 -9.30 34.09 8.63
CA ARG A 80 -9.12 32.94 9.52
C ARG A 80 -8.42 31.83 8.74
N ASN A 81 -7.17 31.54 9.13
CA ASN A 81 -6.40 30.48 8.50
C ASN A 81 -6.78 29.13 9.10
N ILE A 82 -6.76 28.10 8.26
CA ILE A 82 -6.90 26.71 8.69
C ILE A 82 -5.50 26.19 8.95
N THR A 83 -5.17 25.96 10.22
CA THR A 83 -3.93 25.34 10.72
C THR A 83 -4.28 24.06 11.47
N GLU A 84 -3.29 23.23 11.79
CA GLU A 84 -3.48 21.95 12.51
C GLU A 84 -4.39 22.03 13.75
N PRO A 85 -4.27 23.01 14.68
CA PRO A 85 -5.14 23.08 15.84
C PRO A 85 -6.59 23.49 15.50
N THR A 86 -6.83 24.08 14.33
CA THR A 86 -8.18 24.46 13.90
C THR A 86 -8.98 23.30 13.34
N VAL A 87 -8.32 22.20 12.96
CA VAL A 87 -8.97 21.01 12.39
C VAL A 87 -9.52 20.15 13.53
N THR A 88 -10.72 20.50 13.98
CA THR A 88 -11.48 19.75 14.98
C THR A 88 -12.49 18.78 14.38
N ASP A 89 -12.77 18.92 13.08
CA ASP A 89 -13.81 18.19 12.35
C ASP A 89 -13.35 17.94 10.90
N VAL A 90 -13.70 16.80 10.32
CA VAL A 90 -13.53 16.42 8.90
C VAL A 90 -13.93 17.56 7.96
N ARG A 91 -14.97 18.32 8.31
CA ARG A 91 -15.48 19.45 7.52
C ARG A 91 -14.43 20.54 7.25
N TYR A 92 -13.43 20.70 8.11
CA TYR A 92 -12.31 21.63 7.86
C TYR A 92 -11.42 21.13 6.71
N LEU A 93 -11.16 19.82 6.64
CA LEU A 93 -10.43 19.21 5.53
C LEU A 93 -11.22 19.37 4.22
N HIS A 94 -12.55 19.17 4.25
CA HIS A 94 -13.41 19.45 3.10
C HIS A 94 -13.35 20.92 2.64
N ILE A 95 -13.22 21.89 3.55
CA ILE A 95 -13.03 23.30 3.15
C ILE A 95 -11.75 23.44 2.31
N VAL A 96 -10.63 22.93 2.79
CA VAL A 96 -9.34 23.06 2.07
C VAL A 96 -9.40 22.33 0.72
N PHE A 97 -9.99 21.14 0.69
CA PHE A 97 -10.24 20.37 -0.54
C PHE A 97 -11.06 21.17 -1.57
N TYR A 98 -12.24 21.69 -1.19
CA TYR A 98 -13.07 22.48 -2.12
C TYR A 98 -12.47 23.84 -2.48
N MET A 99 -11.55 24.39 -1.69
CA MET A 99 -10.77 25.57 -2.07
C MET A 99 -9.79 25.27 -3.20
N ALA A 100 -9.17 24.07 -3.19
CA ALA A 100 -8.34 23.58 -4.28
C ALA A 100 -9.17 23.30 -5.53
N GLU A 101 -10.27 22.53 -5.42
CA GLU A 101 -11.15 22.17 -6.54
C GLU A 101 -11.74 23.41 -7.24
N ARG A 102 -12.20 24.40 -6.46
CA ARG A 102 -12.70 25.67 -7.03
C ARG A 102 -11.63 26.41 -7.82
N ALA A 103 -10.38 26.41 -7.35
CA ALA A 103 -9.27 27.08 -8.02
C ALA A 103 -8.86 26.33 -9.30
N TRP A 104 -8.82 25.00 -9.24
CA TRP A 104 -8.56 24.13 -10.38
C TRP A 104 -9.63 24.27 -11.47
N SER A 105 -10.90 24.18 -11.09
CA SER A 105 -12.05 24.35 -11.99
C SER A 105 -12.03 25.71 -12.70
N HIS A 106 -11.65 26.78 -11.98
CA HIS A 106 -11.49 28.10 -12.59
C HIS A 106 -10.30 28.15 -13.57
N ALA A 107 -9.21 27.43 -13.29
CA ALA A 107 -8.11 27.32 -14.23
C ALA A 107 -8.57 26.60 -15.51
N MET A 108 -9.29 25.48 -15.37
CA MET A 108 -9.81 24.71 -16.50
C MET A 108 -10.82 25.49 -17.35
N GLU A 109 -11.74 26.24 -16.73
CA GLU A 109 -12.65 27.15 -17.44
C GLU A 109 -11.90 28.15 -18.34
N LYS A 110 -10.76 28.66 -17.87
CA LYS A 110 -9.92 29.59 -18.64
C LYS A 110 -9.07 28.89 -19.68
N LYS A 111 -8.71 27.63 -19.47
CA LYS A 111 -8.04 26.79 -20.46
C LYS A 111 -8.97 26.50 -21.64
N THR A 112 -10.22 26.14 -21.38
CA THR A 112 -11.19 25.76 -22.43
C THR A 112 -11.73 26.95 -23.23
N ALA A 113 -11.72 28.16 -22.66
CA ALA A 113 -12.21 29.37 -23.31
C ALA A 113 -11.26 29.95 -24.39
N GLY A 114 -10.15 29.29 -24.69
CA GLY A 114 -9.08 29.79 -25.56
C GLY A 114 -8.05 30.61 -24.78
N THR A 115 -6.77 30.48 -25.13
CA THR A 115 -5.66 31.06 -24.35
C THR A 115 -4.94 32.18 -25.10
N ASN A 116 -5.35 33.42 -24.87
CA ASN A 116 -4.47 34.58 -25.10
C ASN A 116 -3.34 34.59 -24.05
N ALA A 117 -2.19 35.21 -24.33
CA ALA A 117 -1.04 35.23 -23.41
C ALA A 117 -1.41 35.72 -21.99
N GLN A 118 -2.25 36.76 -21.88
CA GLN A 118 -2.76 37.26 -20.59
C GLN A 118 -3.67 36.25 -19.88
N GLN A 119 -4.54 35.54 -20.63
CA GLN A 119 -5.41 34.51 -20.08
C GLN A 119 -4.61 33.30 -19.61
N ARG A 120 -3.51 32.95 -20.30
CA ARG A 120 -2.55 31.92 -19.86
C ARG A 120 -1.89 32.29 -18.53
N ILE A 121 -1.43 33.54 -18.36
CA ILE A 121 -0.87 34.01 -17.08
C ILE A 121 -1.90 33.88 -15.95
N TYR A 122 -3.15 34.29 -16.21
CA TYR A 122 -4.23 34.19 -15.23
C TYR A 122 -4.56 32.74 -14.88
N MET A 123 -4.67 31.86 -15.89
CA MET A 123 -4.88 30.42 -15.75
C MET A 123 -3.80 29.79 -14.88
N LEU A 124 -2.52 30.07 -15.18
CA LEU A 124 -1.38 29.59 -14.38
C LEU A 124 -1.44 30.12 -12.94
N GLY A 125 -1.86 31.37 -12.74
CA GLY A 125 -2.11 31.92 -11.41
C GLY A 125 -3.19 31.16 -10.64
N ARG A 126 -4.22 30.65 -11.32
CA ARG A 126 -5.27 29.81 -10.72
C ARG A 126 -4.76 28.41 -10.40
N PHE A 127 -3.98 27.78 -11.28
CA PHE A 127 -3.32 26.51 -10.97
C PHE A 127 -2.37 26.61 -9.77
N ARG A 128 -1.54 27.66 -9.69
CA ARG A 128 -0.67 27.89 -8.51
C ARG A 128 -1.48 27.97 -7.21
N LYS A 129 -2.64 28.63 -7.27
CA LYS A 129 -3.57 28.69 -6.13
C LYS A 129 -4.13 27.31 -5.79
N ALA A 130 -4.51 26.50 -6.78
CA ALA A 130 -4.98 25.13 -6.56
C ALA A 130 -3.91 24.27 -5.88
N VAL A 131 -2.67 24.30 -6.39
CA VAL A 131 -1.52 23.59 -5.81
C VAL A 131 -1.24 24.02 -4.37
N LYS A 132 -1.33 25.32 -4.06
CA LYS A 132 -1.16 25.81 -2.69
C LYS A 132 -2.17 25.20 -1.72
N TRP A 133 -3.44 25.14 -2.12
CA TRP A 133 -4.49 24.53 -1.29
C TRP A 133 -4.38 23.01 -1.22
N ALA A 134 -4.04 22.35 -2.32
CA ALA A 134 -3.83 20.90 -2.34
C ALA A 134 -2.63 20.47 -1.47
N SER A 135 -1.56 21.27 -1.45
CA SER A 135 -0.40 21.04 -0.58
C SER A 135 -0.76 21.22 0.89
N LEU A 136 -1.53 22.26 1.23
CA LEU A 136 -2.07 22.43 2.58
C LEU A 136 -3.00 21.28 2.98
N PHE A 137 -3.84 20.81 2.06
CA PHE A 137 -4.73 19.66 2.30
C PHE A 137 -3.93 18.40 2.63
N SER A 138 -2.93 18.08 1.81
CA SER A 138 -2.03 16.93 2.06
C SER A 138 -1.29 17.05 3.40
N GLN A 139 -0.80 18.24 3.76
CA GLN A 139 -0.16 18.48 5.06
C GLN A 139 -1.12 18.22 6.24
N LEU A 140 -2.34 18.76 6.17
CA LEU A 140 -3.34 18.58 7.23
C LEU A 140 -3.80 17.12 7.32
N CYS A 141 -3.97 16.44 6.19
CA CYS A 141 -4.30 15.01 6.15
C CYS A 141 -3.16 14.12 6.67
N SER A 142 -1.90 14.54 6.53
CA SER A 142 -0.77 13.79 7.11
C SER A 142 -0.77 13.81 8.64
N VAL A 143 -1.31 14.85 9.27
CA VAL A 143 -1.34 15.01 10.73
C VAL A 143 -2.66 14.53 11.33
N LYS A 144 -3.79 14.81 10.66
CA LYS A 144 -5.14 14.57 11.18
C LYS A 144 -5.92 13.49 10.43
N GLY A 145 -5.42 13.01 9.29
CA GLY A 145 -6.06 11.96 8.51
C GLY A 145 -5.67 10.57 8.99
N ASP A 146 -6.48 9.57 8.65
CA ASP A 146 -6.04 8.18 8.63
C ASP A 146 -4.95 7.98 7.56
N SER A 147 -4.25 6.85 7.64
CA SER A 147 -3.12 6.57 6.75
C SER A 147 -3.57 6.58 5.28
N ARG A 148 -4.74 6.01 4.97
CA ARG A 148 -5.32 6.00 3.62
C ARG A 148 -5.62 7.40 3.09
N THR A 149 -6.31 8.23 3.86
CA THR A 149 -6.63 9.64 3.49
C THR A 149 -5.35 10.43 3.29
N SER A 150 -4.31 10.18 4.09
CA SER A 150 -3.01 10.86 3.93
C SER A 150 -2.37 10.55 2.57
N LEU A 151 -2.39 9.27 2.13
CA LEU A 151 -1.90 8.86 0.82
C LEU A 151 -2.75 9.40 -0.32
N GLU A 152 -4.08 9.30 -0.23
CA GLU A 152 -4.97 9.84 -1.26
C GLU A 152 -4.83 11.36 -1.40
N ALA A 153 -4.65 12.08 -0.29
CA ALA A 153 -4.40 13.51 -0.30
C ALA A 153 -3.04 13.86 -0.92
N GLU A 154 -2.00 13.04 -0.69
CA GLU A 154 -0.68 13.18 -1.32
C GLU A 154 -0.73 12.91 -2.84
N ALA A 155 -1.47 11.89 -3.28
CA ALA A 155 -1.71 11.62 -4.70
C ALA A 155 -2.47 12.78 -5.37
N TYR A 156 -3.51 13.30 -4.71
CA TYR A 156 -4.24 14.47 -5.19
C TYR A 156 -3.36 15.72 -5.30
N ALA A 157 -2.51 15.97 -4.30
CA ALA A 157 -1.57 17.09 -4.32
C ALA A 157 -0.51 16.94 -5.42
N SER A 158 0.01 15.71 -5.62
CA SER A 158 0.94 15.37 -6.70
C SER A 158 0.30 15.62 -8.06
N TYR A 159 -0.92 15.15 -8.30
CA TYR A 159 -1.66 15.43 -9.53
C TYR A 159 -1.79 16.94 -9.80
N MET A 160 -2.18 17.72 -8.80
CA MET A 160 -2.35 19.17 -8.96
C MET A 160 -1.02 19.87 -9.30
N LYS A 161 0.10 19.42 -8.70
CA LYS A 161 1.45 19.90 -9.02
C LYS A 161 1.85 19.51 -10.45
N GLY A 162 1.60 18.26 -10.83
CA GLY A 162 1.83 17.75 -12.19
C GLY A 162 1.10 18.58 -13.24
N ALA A 163 -0.19 18.83 -13.03
CA ALA A 163 -1.00 19.66 -13.91
C ALA A 163 -0.47 21.09 -14.03
N LEU A 164 -0.02 21.72 -12.93
CA LEU A 164 0.58 23.05 -12.99
C LEU A 164 1.87 23.06 -13.84
N PHE A 165 2.77 22.10 -13.62
CA PHE A 165 4.05 22.06 -14.34
C PHE A 165 3.87 21.71 -15.80
N PHE A 166 2.92 20.82 -16.11
CA PHE A 166 2.50 20.49 -17.46
C PHE A 166 2.06 21.74 -18.22
N GLU A 167 1.19 22.55 -17.63
CA GLU A 167 0.70 23.79 -18.24
C GLU A 167 1.75 24.91 -18.31
N GLN A 168 2.82 24.84 -17.51
CA GLN A 168 3.91 25.82 -17.56
C GLN A 168 4.89 25.56 -18.71
N ASP A 169 4.96 24.34 -19.25
CA ASP A 169 5.92 23.89 -20.27
C ASP A 169 7.41 24.13 -19.92
N LYS A 170 7.74 24.45 -18.66
CA LYS A 170 9.12 24.76 -18.21
C LYS A 170 9.79 23.63 -17.45
N ASN A 171 9.02 22.78 -16.77
CA ASN A 171 9.56 21.74 -15.90
C ASN A 171 8.80 20.42 -16.14
N ILE A 172 9.03 19.85 -17.32
CA ILE A 172 8.35 18.65 -17.81
C ILE A 172 8.77 17.43 -16.97
N GLU A 173 10.01 17.39 -16.51
CA GLU A 173 10.53 16.35 -15.61
C GLU A 173 9.75 16.31 -14.29
N ALA A 174 9.59 17.47 -13.63
CA ALA A 174 8.80 17.55 -12.42
C ALA A 174 7.31 17.21 -12.68
N ALA A 175 6.77 17.57 -13.84
CA ALA A 175 5.41 17.17 -14.21
C ALA A 175 5.29 15.63 -14.30
N MET A 176 6.22 14.98 -14.99
CA MET A 176 6.28 13.53 -15.16
C MET A 176 6.39 12.80 -13.81
N ILE A 177 7.30 13.25 -12.93
CA ILE A 177 7.48 12.65 -11.60
C ILE A 177 6.18 12.72 -10.80
N ASN A 178 5.53 13.89 -10.77
CA ASN A 178 4.29 14.05 -10.02
C ASN A 178 3.13 13.21 -10.59
N PHE A 179 3.06 13.03 -11.91
CA PHE A 179 2.09 12.14 -12.55
C PHE A 179 2.38 10.66 -12.27
N LYS A 180 3.65 10.23 -12.35
CA LYS A 180 4.07 8.87 -11.98
C LYS A 180 3.77 8.55 -10.51
N ASN A 181 4.01 9.49 -9.60
CA ASN A 181 3.65 9.33 -8.18
C ASN A 181 2.13 9.16 -8.01
N THR A 182 1.35 9.97 -8.74
CA THR A 182 -0.12 9.86 -8.74
C THR A 182 -0.57 8.47 -9.23
N ARG A 183 -0.01 8.00 -10.35
CA ARG A 183 -0.26 6.68 -10.93
C ARG A 183 0.08 5.56 -9.95
N ALA A 184 1.29 5.58 -9.38
CA ALA A 184 1.75 4.56 -8.44
C ALA A 184 0.84 4.45 -7.19
N VAL A 185 0.42 5.60 -6.63
CA VAL A 185 -0.47 5.58 -5.45
C VAL A 185 -1.83 5.00 -5.79
N TYR A 186 -2.46 5.40 -6.89
CA TYR A 186 -3.76 4.85 -7.26
C TYR A 186 -3.69 3.40 -7.74
N GLU A 187 -2.56 2.96 -8.30
CA GLU A 187 -2.33 1.56 -8.67
C GLU A 187 -2.31 0.66 -7.41
N GLU A 188 -1.59 1.08 -6.37
CA GLU A 188 -1.58 0.35 -5.09
C GLU A 188 -2.91 0.44 -4.34
N LEU A 189 -3.54 1.61 -4.28
CA LEU A 189 -4.85 1.77 -3.63
C LEU A 189 -5.95 0.99 -4.35
N GLY A 190 -5.83 0.79 -5.66
CA GLY A 190 -6.72 -0.04 -6.46
C GLY A 190 -6.70 -1.50 -6.00
N LYS A 191 -5.53 -2.11 -5.81
CA LYS A 191 -5.40 -3.55 -5.49
C LYS A 191 -6.20 -4.01 -4.27
N TYR A 192 -6.36 -3.14 -3.27
CA TYR A 192 -6.95 -3.49 -1.97
C TYR A 192 -8.28 -2.77 -1.68
N GLY A 193 -8.77 -1.94 -2.61
CA GLY A 193 -10.05 -1.24 -2.48
C GLY A 193 -11.26 -2.10 -2.79
N SER A 194 -12.46 -1.59 -2.49
CA SER A 194 -13.73 -2.12 -3.03
C SER A 194 -13.73 -2.10 -4.56
N ILE A 195 -14.64 -2.84 -5.20
CA ILE A 195 -14.79 -2.87 -6.66
C ILE A 195 -15.01 -1.44 -7.22
N GLU A 196 -15.82 -0.63 -6.54
CA GLU A 196 -16.05 0.76 -6.93
C GLU A 196 -14.76 1.60 -6.84
N ASN A 197 -14.00 1.46 -5.76
CA ASN A 197 -12.71 2.14 -5.60
C ASN A 197 -11.68 1.67 -6.63
N GLN A 198 -11.66 0.38 -6.98
CA GLN A 198 -10.83 -0.17 -8.05
C GLN A 198 -11.12 0.50 -9.39
N LEU A 199 -12.40 0.62 -9.75
CA LEU A 199 -12.81 1.27 -10.99
C LEU A 199 -12.44 2.75 -11.01
N LEU A 200 -12.64 3.47 -9.90
CA LEU A 200 -12.27 4.89 -9.79
C LEU A 200 -10.75 5.09 -9.92
N CYS A 201 -9.96 4.23 -9.26
CA CYS A 201 -8.50 4.27 -9.35
C CYS A 201 -8.02 3.99 -10.78
N ARG A 202 -8.59 2.98 -11.44
CA ARG A 202 -8.28 2.64 -12.83
C ARG A 202 -8.58 3.81 -13.78
N GLN A 203 -9.77 4.40 -13.68
CA GLN A 203 -10.14 5.58 -14.47
C GLN A 203 -9.15 6.74 -14.24
N ARG A 204 -8.68 6.92 -13.01
CA ARG A 204 -7.71 7.97 -12.70
C ARG A 204 -6.32 7.69 -13.30
N ILE A 205 -5.89 6.43 -13.34
CA ILE A 205 -4.64 6.03 -13.99
C ILE A 205 -4.75 6.26 -15.50
N GLU A 206 -5.84 5.82 -16.13
CA GLU A 206 -6.10 5.99 -17.57
C GLU A 206 -6.13 7.48 -17.99
N GLU A 207 -6.57 8.39 -17.11
CA GLU A 207 -6.48 9.83 -17.36
C GLU A 207 -5.05 10.40 -17.29
N VAL A 208 -4.20 9.82 -16.45
CA VAL A 208 -2.84 10.33 -16.19
C VAL A 208 -1.83 9.76 -17.18
N GLU A 209 -2.06 8.57 -17.71
CA GLU A 209 -1.14 7.89 -18.65
C GLU A 209 -0.78 8.75 -19.88
N PRO A 210 -1.75 9.37 -20.59
CA PRO A 210 -1.42 10.20 -21.75
C PRO A 210 -0.55 11.41 -21.41
N MET A 211 -0.67 11.94 -20.18
CA MET A 211 0.19 13.04 -19.71
C MET A 211 1.60 12.55 -19.42
N ILE A 212 1.75 11.34 -18.87
CA ILE A 212 3.06 10.71 -18.65
C ILE A 212 3.75 10.45 -19.99
N ASP A 213 3.02 9.88 -20.96
CA ASP A 213 3.56 9.59 -22.29
C ASP A 213 4.00 10.86 -23.00
N PHE A 214 3.16 11.89 -22.97
CA PHE A 214 3.51 13.19 -23.54
C PHE A 214 4.77 13.80 -22.91
N CYS A 215 4.90 13.74 -21.58
CA CYS A 215 6.10 14.21 -20.90
C CYS A 215 7.33 13.38 -21.31
N SER A 216 7.16 12.06 -21.42
CA SER A 216 8.24 11.12 -21.80
C SER A 216 8.72 11.39 -23.22
N HIS A 217 7.80 11.62 -24.18
CA HIS A 217 8.15 11.97 -25.55
C HIS A 217 8.86 13.33 -25.64
N LYS A 218 8.39 14.35 -24.89
CA LYS A 218 9.04 15.68 -24.87
C LYS A 218 10.44 15.67 -24.27
N LEU A 219 10.74 14.74 -23.34
CA LEU A 219 12.05 14.61 -22.71
C LEU A 219 13.06 13.82 -23.56
N GLY A 220 12.67 13.30 -24.73
CA GLY A 220 13.60 12.85 -25.75
C GLY A 220 14.52 11.70 -25.33
N GLY A 221 13.98 10.62 -24.74
CA GLY A 221 14.73 9.38 -24.51
C GLY A 221 15.87 9.45 -23.47
N SER A 222 16.16 10.62 -22.87
CA SER A 222 17.08 10.75 -21.72
C SER A 222 16.44 10.26 -20.41
N SER A 223 15.79 9.11 -20.48
CA SER A 223 15.05 8.43 -19.41
C SER A 223 15.92 8.01 -18.22
N LEU A 224 17.24 7.88 -18.43
CA LEU A 224 18.18 7.31 -17.46
C LEU A 224 18.34 8.18 -16.19
N GLN A 225 18.42 9.51 -16.31
CA GLN A 225 18.57 10.39 -15.13
C GLN A 225 17.26 10.61 -14.37
N ALA A 226 16.12 10.57 -15.07
CA ALA A 226 14.81 10.69 -14.43
C ALA A 226 14.46 9.46 -13.58
N HIS A 227 14.95 8.27 -13.97
CA HIS A 227 14.69 7.02 -13.27
C HIS A 227 15.41 6.95 -11.91
N GLU A 228 16.65 7.47 -11.82
CA GLU A 228 17.45 7.48 -10.59
C GLU A 228 16.90 8.45 -9.53
N LEU A 229 16.41 9.63 -9.93
CA LEU A 229 15.73 10.56 -9.02
C LEU A 229 14.35 10.03 -8.56
N LEU A 230 13.73 9.16 -9.35
CA LEU A 230 12.47 8.48 -9.02
C LEU A 230 12.65 7.51 -7.85
N ASP A 231 13.79 6.82 -7.74
CA ASP A 231 13.97 5.78 -6.71
C ASP A 231 14.11 6.32 -5.29
N MET A 232 14.74 7.49 -5.07
CA MET A 232 14.88 8.04 -3.72
C MET A 232 13.62 8.74 -3.18
N ALA A 233 12.88 9.46 -4.02
CA ALA A 233 11.59 10.03 -3.63
C ALA A 233 10.51 8.94 -3.45
N ASN A 234 10.71 7.80 -4.11
CA ASN A 234 9.87 6.62 -3.95
C ASN A 234 10.01 5.95 -2.59
N ASP A 235 11.13 6.03 -1.88
CA ASP A 235 11.30 5.21 -0.66
C ASP A 235 10.41 5.67 0.50
N LEU A 236 10.25 6.98 0.70
CA LEU A 236 9.28 7.50 1.66
C LEU A 236 7.84 7.19 1.25
N LEU A 237 7.55 7.28 -0.05
CA LEU A 237 6.23 6.97 -0.59
C LEU A 237 5.92 5.47 -0.46
N LYS A 238 6.87 4.59 -0.77
CA LYS A 238 6.82 3.13 -0.60
C LYS A 238 6.62 2.77 0.87
N ALA A 239 7.32 3.43 1.80
CA ALA A 239 7.15 3.22 3.23
C ALA A 239 5.74 3.61 3.70
N LYS A 240 5.22 4.76 3.25
CA LYS A 240 3.84 5.18 3.54
C LYS A 240 2.81 4.24 2.90
N MET A 241 3.05 3.76 1.68
CA MET A 241 2.24 2.74 1.03
C MET A 241 2.20 1.47 1.87
N GLU A 242 3.34 0.91 2.24
CA GLU A 242 3.38 -0.31 3.07
C GLU A 242 2.70 -0.10 4.43
N ALA A 243 2.79 1.11 5.01
CA ALA A 243 2.04 1.44 6.22
C ALA A 243 0.51 1.38 5.99
N VAL A 244 -0.01 2.00 4.93
CA VAL A 244 -1.45 1.91 4.59
C VAL A 244 -1.88 0.48 4.27
N LEU A 245 -1.03 -0.26 3.55
CA LEU A 245 -1.29 -1.65 3.23
C LEU A 245 -1.34 -2.51 4.50
N SER A 246 -0.41 -2.31 5.43
CA SER A 246 -0.43 -3.02 6.72
C SER A 246 -1.65 -2.69 7.56
N GLU A 247 -2.12 -1.43 7.57
CA GLU A 247 -3.34 -1.03 8.28
C GLU A 247 -4.59 -1.64 7.62
N THR A 248 -4.68 -1.62 6.29
CA THR A 248 -5.78 -2.26 5.54
C THR A 248 -5.79 -3.77 5.77
N ARG A 249 -4.61 -4.42 5.76
CA ARG A 249 -4.47 -5.84 6.09
C ARG A 249 -4.86 -6.14 7.53
N SER A 250 -4.53 -5.26 8.48
CA SER A 250 -4.97 -5.38 9.88
C SER A 250 -6.50 -5.35 10.01
N GLN A 251 -7.15 -4.42 9.30
CA GLN A 251 -8.61 -4.34 9.25
C GLN A 251 -9.25 -5.57 8.60
N GLN A 252 -8.67 -6.08 7.50
CA GLN A 252 -9.14 -7.32 6.86
C GLN A 252 -8.85 -8.57 7.71
N ALA A 253 -7.72 -8.61 8.40
CA ALA A 253 -7.33 -9.71 9.28
C ALA A 253 -8.23 -9.80 10.52
N ALA A 254 -8.88 -8.70 10.92
CA ALA A 254 -9.82 -8.71 12.03
C ALA A 254 -11.00 -9.68 11.82
N SER A 255 -11.42 -9.90 10.56
CA SER A 255 -12.50 -10.85 10.23
C SER A 255 -12.04 -12.29 10.02
N MET A 256 -10.74 -12.53 9.83
CA MET A 256 -10.18 -13.88 9.72
C MET A 256 -9.88 -14.45 11.10
N THR A 257 -10.80 -15.22 11.68
CA THR A 257 -10.61 -15.83 13.01
C THR A 257 -10.02 -17.25 12.95
N GLU A 258 -10.04 -17.88 11.78
CA GLU A 258 -9.68 -19.29 11.61
C GLU A 258 -8.80 -19.49 10.37
N PHE A 259 -7.86 -20.43 10.46
CA PHE A 259 -7.05 -20.92 9.35
C PHE A 259 -7.45 -22.35 9.00
N ASN A 260 -7.81 -22.60 7.74
CA ASN A 260 -8.26 -23.91 7.28
C ASN A 260 -7.16 -24.59 6.47
N TRP A 261 -6.80 -25.81 6.86
CA TRP A 261 -5.80 -26.61 6.15
C TRP A 261 -6.13 -28.11 6.26
N LEU A 262 -6.21 -28.81 5.12
CA LEU A 262 -6.58 -30.23 4.99
C LEU A 262 -7.79 -30.64 5.84
N GLY A 263 -8.89 -29.89 5.68
CA GLY A 263 -10.15 -30.14 6.37
C GLY A 263 -10.16 -29.77 7.86
N ARG A 264 -9.04 -29.31 8.42
CA ARG A 264 -8.92 -28.85 9.81
C ARG A 264 -9.01 -27.35 9.91
N ARG A 265 -9.61 -26.88 11.01
CA ARG A 265 -9.72 -25.46 11.34
C ARG A 265 -8.88 -25.17 12.57
N PHE A 266 -7.98 -24.20 12.44
CA PHE A 266 -7.09 -23.75 13.50
C PHE A 266 -7.48 -22.33 13.91
N PRO A 267 -7.86 -22.09 15.16
CA PRO A 267 -8.21 -20.75 15.62
C PRO A 267 -6.96 -19.87 15.65
N ILE A 268 -7.07 -18.63 15.15
CA ILE A 268 -5.98 -17.65 15.21
C ILE A 268 -6.38 -16.51 16.15
N THR A 269 -5.85 -16.55 17.37
CA THR A 269 -6.11 -15.53 18.40
C THR A 269 -5.23 -14.28 18.18
N ASN A 270 -3.96 -14.46 17.81
CA ASN A 270 -3.02 -13.36 17.65
C ASN A 270 -3.26 -12.57 16.35
N ALA A 271 -3.51 -11.26 16.49
CA ALA A 271 -3.69 -10.35 15.37
C ALA A 271 -2.49 -10.28 14.42
N LYS A 272 -1.25 -10.36 14.94
CA LYS A 272 -0.04 -10.33 14.10
C LYS A 272 0.05 -11.56 13.20
N THR A 273 -0.23 -12.74 13.76
CA THR A 273 -0.29 -14.00 13.00
C THR A 273 -1.34 -13.94 11.89
N ARG A 274 -2.53 -13.39 12.18
CA ARG A 274 -3.59 -13.18 11.18
C ARG A 274 -3.13 -12.30 10.02
N VAL A 275 -2.49 -11.15 10.33
CA VAL A 275 -1.98 -10.23 9.31
C VAL A 275 -0.91 -10.89 8.43
N SER A 276 0.02 -11.63 9.02
CA SER A 276 1.09 -12.31 8.27
C SER A 276 0.56 -13.42 7.36
N ILE A 277 -0.38 -14.25 7.85
CA ILE A 277 -1.03 -15.29 7.04
C ILE A 277 -1.84 -14.67 5.90
N LEU A 278 -2.62 -13.62 6.18
CA LEU A 278 -3.41 -12.92 5.16
C LEU A 278 -2.51 -12.29 4.09
N LYS A 279 -1.38 -11.69 4.49
CA LYS A 279 -0.36 -11.18 3.55
C LYS A 279 0.16 -12.30 2.64
N ALA A 280 0.47 -13.47 3.18
CA ALA A 280 0.92 -14.61 2.39
C ALA A 280 -0.16 -15.09 1.40
N GLN A 281 -1.41 -15.24 1.86
CA GLN A 281 -2.53 -15.65 1.00
C GLN A 281 -2.83 -14.66 -0.13
N GLN A 282 -2.69 -13.35 0.11
CA GLN A 282 -2.81 -12.33 -0.93
C GLN A 282 -1.70 -12.47 -1.99
N LEU A 283 -0.45 -12.64 -1.56
CA LEU A 283 0.67 -12.86 -2.47
C LEU A 283 0.53 -14.16 -3.28
N GLU A 284 -0.05 -15.21 -2.70
CA GLU A 284 -0.39 -16.45 -3.42
C GLU A 284 -1.50 -16.25 -4.46
N LYS A 285 -2.53 -15.46 -4.14
CA LYS A 285 -3.56 -15.09 -5.12
C LYS A 285 -2.97 -14.28 -6.27
N ASP A 286 -2.08 -13.35 -5.97
CA ASP A 286 -1.37 -12.56 -6.99
C ASP A 286 -0.51 -13.46 -7.89
N LEU A 287 0.12 -14.50 -7.34
CA LEU A 287 0.87 -15.48 -8.13
C LEU A 287 -0.02 -16.31 -9.07
N ASN A 288 -1.24 -16.63 -8.65
CA ASN A 288 -2.18 -17.46 -9.42
C ASN A 288 -3.03 -16.67 -10.43
N SER A 289 -3.51 -15.48 -10.05
CA SER A 289 -4.31 -14.60 -10.94
C SER A 289 -3.51 -14.11 -12.14
N SER A 290 -2.20 -14.05 -11.98
CA SER A 290 -1.26 -13.61 -12.99
C SER A 290 -0.69 -14.75 -13.84
N ALA A 291 -1.23 -15.98 -13.71
CA ALA A 291 -0.91 -17.08 -14.62
C ALA A 291 -1.44 -16.86 -16.05
N THR A 292 -2.35 -15.90 -16.26
CA THR A 292 -2.93 -15.55 -17.57
C THR A 292 -2.07 -14.54 -18.36
N GLU A 293 -1.15 -13.83 -17.70
CA GLU A 293 -0.15 -12.96 -18.32
C GLU A 293 1.24 -13.59 -18.17
N SER A 294 2.03 -13.65 -19.24
CA SER A 294 3.36 -14.27 -19.19
C SER A 294 4.32 -13.46 -18.32
N ILE A 295 4.31 -13.70 -17.00
CA ILE A 295 5.27 -13.10 -16.08
C ILE A 295 6.63 -13.80 -16.22
N ALA A 296 7.67 -13.00 -16.43
CA ALA A 296 9.06 -13.44 -16.40
C ALA A 296 9.38 -14.23 -15.11
N ALA A 297 10.02 -15.38 -15.25
CA ALA A 297 10.24 -16.33 -14.14
C ALA A 297 10.96 -15.71 -12.92
N GLU A 298 11.81 -14.70 -13.15
CA GLU A 298 12.49 -13.94 -12.08
C GLU A 298 11.54 -13.17 -11.17
N LYS A 299 10.48 -12.57 -11.73
CA LYS A 299 9.45 -11.88 -10.93
C LYS A 299 8.66 -12.86 -10.07
N LYS A 300 8.38 -14.07 -10.58
CA LYS A 300 7.73 -15.14 -9.80
C LYS A 300 8.60 -15.59 -8.62
N LEU A 301 9.90 -15.74 -8.82
CA LEU A 301 10.83 -16.06 -7.73
C LEU A 301 10.83 -14.99 -6.64
N GLY A 302 10.85 -13.69 -7.02
CA GLY A 302 10.77 -12.60 -6.04
C GLY A 302 9.45 -12.55 -5.26
N ILE A 303 8.34 -13.05 -5.82
CA ILE A 303 7.07 -13.20 -5.09
C ILE A 303 7.16 -14.34 -4.08
N PHE A 304 7.76 -15.49 -4.44
CA PHE A 304 8.00 -16.59 -3.50
C PHE A 304 8.83 -16.15 -2.28
N ASP A 305 9.87 -15.35 -2.47
CA ASP A 305 10.69 -14.85 -1.35
C ASP A 305 9.86 -14.00 -0.37
N LYS A 306 8.91 -13.19 -0.90
CA LYS A 306 7.97 -12.41 -0.08
C LYS A 306 6.96 -13.31 0.65
N ILE A 307 6.47 -14.37 0.00
CA ILE A 307 5.59 -15.38 0.61
C ILE A 307 6.32 -16.07 1.78
N PHE A 308 7.57 -16.48 1.57
CA PHE A 308 8.40 -17.10 2.60
C PHE A 308 8.60 -16.17 3.78
N SER A 309 8.96 -14.91 3.55
CA SER A 309 9.08 -13.91 4.62
C SER A 309 7.79 -13.80 5.44
N ALA A 310 6.63 -13.72 4.77
CA ALA A 310 5.34 -13.58 5.45
C ALA A 310 4.99 -14.81 6.30
N TYR A 311 5.20 -16.03 5.80
CA TYR A 311 4.98 -17.25 6.58
C TYR A 311 6.01 -17.44 7.70
N HIS A 312 7.27 -17.04 7.51
CA HIS A 312 8.27 -17.04 8.58
C HIS A 312 7.90 -16.07 9.70
N ASP A 313 7.42 -14.87 9.38
CA ASP A 313 6.92 -13.90 10.36
C ASP A 313 5.71 -14.47 11.11
N ALA A 314 4.78 -15.14 10.42
CA ALA A 314 3.65 -15.82 11.05
C ALA A 314 4.11 -16.90 12.04
N ARG A 315 5.04 -17.78 11.63
CA ARG A 315 5.60 -18.83 12.49
C ARG A 315 6.37 -18.26 13.68
N SER A 316 7.12 -17.19 13.49
CA SER A 316 7.81 -16.48 14.58
C SER A 316 6.80 -16.00 15.62
N CYS A 317 5.69 -15.40 15.19
CA CYS A 317 4.61 -15.00 16.09
C CYS A 317 3.99 -16.20 16.82
N ILE A 318 3.67 -17.29 16.10
CA ILE A 318 3.08 -18.50 16.70
C ILE A 318 4.03 -19.12 17.74
N ARG A 319 5.34 -19.19 17.46
CA ARG A 319 6.33 -19.72 18.40
C ARG A 319 6.52 -18.85 19.63
N ASN A 320 6.45 -17.52 19.47
CA ASN A 320 6.49 -16.60 20.60
C ASN A 320 5.24 -16.76 21.48
N ASP A 321 4.07 -16.98 20.86
CA ASP A 321 2.83 -17.28 21.59
C ASP A 321 2.92 -18.63 22.31
N LEU A 322 3.50 -19.66 21.67
CA LEU A 322 3.77 -20.98 22.28
C LEU A 322 4.70 -20.86 23.50
N ALA A 323 5.75 -20.05 23.41
CA ALA A 323 6.66 -19.78 24.53
C ALA A 323 5.95 -19.04 25.68
N SER A 324 4.91 -18.26 25.37
CA SER A 324 4.15 -17.45 26.33
C SER A 324 2.88 -18.14 26.85
N ALA A 325 2.47 -19.26 26.25
CA ALA A 325 1.18 -19.93 26.50
C ALA A 325 1.05 -20.60 27.88
N GLY A 326 2.12 -20.68 28.67
CA GLY A 326 2.11 -21.29 30.01
C GLY A 326 1.69 -22.77 30.00
N SER A 327 0.93 -23.21 31.01
CA SER A 327 0.50 -24.61 31.18
C SER A 327 -0.88 -24.94 30.56
N ALA A 328 -1.43 -24.06 29.71
CA ALA A 328 -2.73 -24.30 29.08
C ALA A 328 -2.59 -25.31 27.91
N GLU A 329 -2.77 -26.60 28.19
CA GLU A 329 -2.56 -27.69 27.22
C GLU A 329 -3.38 -27.50 25.92
N ASN A 330 -4.67 -27.15 26.02
CA ASN A 330 -5.52 -26.95 24.85
C ASN A 330 -5.02 -25.83 23.91
N ILE A 331 -4.58 -24.70 24.47
CA ILE A 331 -4.06 -23.57 23.68
C ILE A 331 -2.74 -23.96 23.01
N ARG A 332 -1.91 -24.73 23.72
CA ARG A 332 -0.62 -25.19 23.20
C ARG A 332 -0.81 -26.19 22.06
N ASP A 333 -1.79 -27.08 22.17
CA ASP A 333 -2.13 -28.03 21.11
C ASP A 333 -2.68 -27.32 19.87
N ASP A 334 -3.55 -26.32 20.03
CA ASP A 334 -4.05 -25.48 18.93
C ASP A 334 -2.91 -24.74 18.23
N LEU A 335 -2.00 -24.11 18.99
CA LEU A 335 -0.86 -23.39 18.45
C LEU A 335 0.18 -24.31 17.79
N ASN A 336 0.42 -25.50 18.34
CA ASN A 336 1.27 -26.52 17.71
C ASN A 336 0.66 -27.03 16.39
N GLY A 337 -0.65 -27.26 16.38
CA GLY A 337 -1.40 -27.59 15.18
C GLY A 337 -1.31 -26.49 14.11
N LEU A 338 -1.44 -25.24 14.53
CA LEU A 338 -1.30 -24.06 13.66
C LEU A 338 0.14 -23.91 13.11
N ASP A 339 1.18 -24.04 13.95
CA ASP A 339 2.58 -23.99 13.46
C ASP A 339 2.85 -25.13 12.49
N LYS A 340 2.36 -26.35 12.76
CA LYS A 340 2.47 -27.49 11.84
C LYS A 340 1.79 -27.20 10.51
N ALA A 341 0.55 -26.70 10.52
CA ALA A 341 -0.19 -26.37 9.31
C ALA A 341 0.50 -25.27 8.49
N VAL A 342 0.96 -24.18 9.14
CA VAL A 342 1.69 -23.10 8.47
C VAL A 342 3.04 -23.59 7.94
N SER A 343 3.73 -24.48 8.68
CA SER A 343 4.98 -25.11 8.24
C SER A 343 4.76 -25.99 7.00
N ALA A 344 3.66 -26.72 6.95
CA ALA A 344 3.31 -27.56 5.81
C ALA A 344 2.97 -26.71 4.58
N VAL A 345 2.21 -25.62 4.74
CA VAL A 345 1.97 -24.67 3.64
C VAL A 345 3.28 -24.03 3.15
N LEU A 346 4.19 -23.67 4.06
CA LEU A 346 5.51 -23.15 3.68
C LEU A 346 6.33 -24.17 2.88
N GLY A 347 6.32 -25.43 3.30
CA GLY A 347 7.03 -26.50 2.58
C GLY A 347 6.40 -26.79 1.20
N LEU A 348 5.07 -26.72 1.08
CA LEU A 348 4.38 -26.78 -0.20
C LEU A 348 4.87 -25.69 -1.17
N ARG A 349 4.91 -24.43 -0.71
CA ARG A 349 5.42 -23.30 -1.53
C ARG A 349 6.90 -23.46 -1.86
N THR A 350 7.69 -24.06 -0.97
CA THR A 350 9.10 -24.37 -1.24
C THR A 350 9.24 -25.39 -2.38
N ILE A 351 8.40 -26.43 -2.40
CA ILE A 351 8.36 -27.42 -3.49
C ILE A 351 7.99 -26.73 -4.81
N GLU A 352 6.93 -25.93 -4.84
CA GLU A 352 6.49 -25.20 -6.05
C GLU A 352 7.57 -24.26 -6.59
N ARG A 353 8.25 -23.50 -5.71
CA ARG A 353 9.37 -22.63 -6.08
C ARG A 353 10.55 -23.41 -6.65
N ASN A 354 10.86 -24.57 -6.09
CA ASN A 354 11.95 -25.42 -6.59
C ASN A 354 11.59 -26.11 -7.91
N GLN A 355 10.32 -26.48 -8.13
CA GLN A 355 9.83 -26.92 -9.45
C GLN A 355 9.97 -25.82 -10.50
N LEU A 356 9.69 -24.56 -10.14
CA LEU A 356 9.92 -23.42 -11.03
C LEU A 356 11.42 -23.31 -11.39
N LEU A 357 12.33 -23.44 -10.41
CA LEU A 357 13.78 -23.45 -10.68
C LEU A 357 14.20 -24.58 -11.61
N VAL A 358 13.64 -25.78 -11.43
CA VAL A 358 13.86 -26.92 -12.34
C VAL A 358 13.39 -26.58 -13.75
N SER A 359 12.20 -25.99 -13.91
CA SER A 359 11.69 -25.59 -15.23
C SER A 359 12.58 -24.55 -15.93
N ILE A 360 13.11 -23.58 -15.16
CA ILE A 360 14.05 -22.58 -15.67
C ILE A 360 15.35 -23.27 -16.10
N ALA A 361 15.91 -24.14 -15.24
CA ALA A 361 17.15 -24.86 -15.52
C ALA A 361 17.01 -25.77 -16.75
N LYS A 362 15.90 -26.51 -16.89
CA LYS A 362 15.59 -27.31 -18.08
C LYS A 362 15.51 -26.44 -19.33
N SER A 363 14.80 -25.30 -19.28
CA SER A 363 14.66 -24.40 -20.43
C SER A 363 16.01 -23.85 -20.92
N LYS A 364 16.91 -23.52 -19.99
CA LYS A 364 18.28 -23.08 -20.30
C LYS A 364 19.16 -24.19 -20.86
N LEU A 365 18.91 -25.44 -20.48
CA LEU A 365 19.63 -26.60 -21.00
C LEU A 365 19.18 -26.94 -22.43
N THR A 366 17.90 -26.72 -22.76
CA THR A 366 17.33 -27.01 -24.09
C THR A 366 17.56 -25.93 -25.15
N LYS A 367 17.83 -24.68 -24.75
CA LYS A 367 18.14 -23.60 -25.70
C LYS A 367 19.55 -23.81 -26.27
N HIS A 368 19.64 -23.87 -27.59
CA HIS A 368 20.90 -24.06 -28.31
C HIS A 368 21.93 -22.97 -27.99
N ARG A 369 23.19 -23.38 -28.11
CA ARG A 369 24.46 -22.80 -27.67
C ARG A 369 24.88 -21.46 -28.31
N ASP A 370 23.95 -20.56 -28.65
CA ASP A 370 24.23 -19.43 -29.56
C ASP A 370 24.13 -18.01 -28.97
N GLU A 371 23.73 -17.82 -27.71
CA GLU A 371 23.75 -16.47 -27.09
C GLU A 371 24.94 -16.30 -26.12
N LYS A 372 25.95 -15.55 -26.58
CA LYS A 372 27.27 -15.32 -25.96
C LYS A 372 27.30 -14.71 -24.54
N ASN A 373 26.19 -14.60 -23.83
CA ASN A 373 26.13 -13.96 -22.50
C ASN A 373 25.24 -14.66 -21.44
N GLU A 374 24.60 -15.81 -21.71
CA GLU A 374 23.83 -16.52 -20.68
C GLU A 374 24.69 -17.55 -19.92
N ARG A 375 24.69 -17.48 -18.58
CA ARG A 375 25.37 -18.45 -17.71
C ARG A 375 24.83 -19.86 -17.99
N ILE A 376 25.69 -20.75 -18.47
CA ILE A 376 25.41 -22.17 -18.72
C ILE A 376 25.01 -22.85 -17.40
N THR A 377 23.78 -23.37 -17.31
CA THR A 377 23.37 -24.25 -16.22
C THR A 377 24.03 -25.62 -16.40
N LYS A 378 24.87 -26.05 -15.46
CA LYS A 378 25.48 -27.39 -15.50
C LYS A 378 24.42 -28.47 -15.21
N PRO A 379 24.49 -29.66 -15.84
CA PRO A 379 23.61 -30.78 -15.51
C PRO A 379 23.63 -31.17 -14.02
N GLU A 380 24.78 -31.02 -13.37
CA GLU A 380 24.96 -31.20 -11.92
C GLU A 380 24.02 -30.32 -11.08
N GLU A 381 23.76 -29.09 -11.52
CA GLU A 381 22.86 -28.15 -10.85
C GLU A 381 21.42 -28.66 -10.87
N LEU A 382 21.00 -29.26 -12.00
CA LEU A 382 19.66 -29.84 -12.16
C LEU A 382 19.47 -31.05 -11.24
N VAL A 383 20.46 -31.93 -11.14
CA VAL A 383 20.45 -33.07 -10.20
C VAL A 383 20.31 -32.56 -8.76
N ARG A 384 21.07 -31.52 -8.39
CA ARG A 384 21.00 -30.91 -7.05
C ARG A 384 19.62 -30.33 -6.73
N LEU A 385 18.94 -29.76 -7.72
CA LEU A 385 17.57 -29.26 -7.56
C LEU A 385 16.56 -30.40 -7.35
N TYR A 386 16.73 -31.53 -8.04
CA TYR A 386 15.92 -32.72 -7.79
C TYR A 386 16.18 -33.37 -6.43
N ASP A 387 17.45 -33.45 -5.99
CA ASP A 387 17.79 -33.91 -4.65
C ASP A 387 17.08 -33.05 -3.58
N LEU A 388 17.08 -31.72 -3.78
CA LEU A 388 16.37 -30.79 -2.90
C LEU A 388 14.85 -30.98 -2.95
N LEU A 389 14.27 -31.22 -4.14
CA LEU A 389 12.83 -31.52 -4.26
C LEU A 389 12.46 -32.79 -3.51
N ILE A 390 13.25 -33.86 -3.66
CA ILE A 390 13.06 -35.15 -2.99
C ILE A 390 13.10 -34.96 -1.48
N GLN A 391 14.13 -34.28 -0.96
CA GLN A 391 14.25 -33.98 0.46
C GLN A 391 13.05 -33.18 0.97
N ASN A 392 12.65 -32.12 0.24
CA ASN A 392 11.49 -31.31 0.63
C ASN A 392 10.18 -32.13 0.66
N THR A 393 9.96 -33.02 -0.30
CA THR A 393 8.80 -33.93 -0.27
C THR A 393 8.84 -34.87 0.93
N MET A 394 10.01 -35.40 1.28
CA MET A 394 10.19 -36.30 2.44
C MET A 394 9.94 -35.56 3.76
N ASP A 395 10.56 -34.40 3.95
CA ASP A 395 10.35 -33.55 5.13
C ASP A 395 8.87 -33.16 5.27
N MET A 396 8.19 -32.92 4.15
CA MET A 396 6.76 -32.62 4.11
C MET A 396 5.90 -33.82 4.53
N THR A 397 6.14 -35.00 3.98
CA THR A 397 5.39 -36.21 4.37
C THR A 397 5.63 -36.57 5.83
N ASP A 398 6.85 -36.40 6.33
CA ASP A 398 7.20 -36.63 7.74
C ASP A 398 6.51 -35.63 8.66
N LEU A 399 6.48 -34.36 8.27
CA LEU A 399 5.79 -33.31 9.01
C LEU A 399 4.29 -33.62 9.13
N VAL A 400 3.61 -33.95 8.03
CA VAL A 400 2.16 -34.24 8.04
C VAL A 400 1.87 -35.54 8.81
N SER A 401 2.71 -36.58 8.64
CA SER A 401 2.50 -37.90 9.24
C SER A 401 2.67 -37.97 10.76
N SER A 402 3.32 -36.98 11.39
CA SER A 402 3.60 -36.91 12.83
C SER A 402 2.37 -36.83 13.77
N GLY A 403 1.15 -36.70 13.25
CA GLY A 403 -0.09 -36.60 14.05
C GLY A 403 -0.72 -37.96 14.38
N ARG A 404 -1.23 -38.12 15.62
CA ARG A 404 -1.90 -39.37 16.08
C ARG A 404 -3.28 -39.59 15.46
N ASN A 405 -4.01 -38.52 15.20
CA ASN A 405 -5.29 -38.55 14.47
C ASN A 405 -5.02 -38.00 13.08
N LYS A 406 -5.21 -38.80 12.03
CA LYS A 406 -5.05 -38.36 10.64
C LYS A 406 -6.41 -38.26 9.97
N ASN A 407 -6.70 -37.15 9.32
CA ASN A 407 -7.92 -37.00 8.52
C ASN A 407 -7.75 -37.69 7.15
N GLU A 408 -8.85 -38.04 6.48
CA GLU A 408 -8.80 -38.62 5.13
C GLU A 408 -8.01 -37.72 4.16
N GLU A 409 -8.22 -36.41 4.22
CA GLU A 409 -7.48 -35.43 3.42
C GLU A 409 -5.97 -35.42 3.71
N GLU A 410 -5.55 -35.63 4.97
CA GLU A 410 -4.13 -35.71 5.33
C GLU A 410 -3.48 -36.99 4.78
N ASN A 411 -4.22 -38.11 4.78
CA ASN A 411 -3.75 -39.36 4.20
C ASN A 411 -3.64 -39.28 2.68
N SER A 412 -4.65 -38.70 2.01
CA SER A 412 -4.60 -38.44 0.57
C SER A 412 -3.43 -37.52 0.20
N PHE A 413 -3.19 -36.46 1.00
CA PHE A 413 -2.06 -35.57 0.81
C PHE A 413 -0.72 -36.30 0.94
N ILE A 414 -0.52 -37.11 1.99
CA ILE A 414 0.72 -37.89 2.14
C ILE A 414 0.95 -38.79 0.93
N HIS A 415 -0.09 -39.52 0.50
CA HIS A 415 0.01 -40.41 -0.66
C HIS A 415 0.39 -39.66 -1.95
N GLU A 416 -0.23 -38.50 -2.21
CA GLU A 416 0.10 -37.67 -3.36
C GLU A 416 1.57 -37.21 -3.35
N TYR A 417 2.08 -36.78 -2.20
CA TYR A 417 3.45 -36.28 -2.08
C TYR A 417 4.51 -37.39 -2.07
N GLU A 418 4.17 -38.60 -1.61
CA GLU A 418 4.99 -39.79 -1.80
C GLU A 418 5.14 -40.13 -3.29
N LEU A 419 4.03 -40.10 -4.04
CA LEU A 419 4.05 -40.31 -5.49
C LEU A 419 4.85 -39.23 -6.22
N LYS A 420 4.70 -37.95 -5.84
CA LYS A 420 5.54 -36.86 -6.38
C LYS A 420 7.03 -37.06 -6.07
N GLY A 421 7.36 -37.51 -4.86
CA GLY A 421 8.73 -37.85 -4.49
C GLY A 421 9.33 -38.95 -5.37
N LEU A 422 8.54 -39.98 -5.70
CA LEU A 422 8.95 -41.01 -6.66
C LEU A 422 9.12 -40.46 -8.08
N ALA A 423 8.23 -39.57 -8.53
CA ALA A 423 8.35 -38.91 -9.83
C ALA A 423 9.64 -38.07 -9.92
N PHE A 424 9.97 -37.30 -8.87
CA PHE A 424 11.23 -36.53 -8.83
C PHE A 424 12.47 -37.43 -8.83
N ARG A 425 12.42 -38.60 -8.18
CA ARG A 425 13.50 -39.60 -8.26
C ARG A 425 13.66 -40.16 -9.66
N ALA A 426 12.56 -40.38 -10.37
CA ALA A 426 12.60 -40.84 -11.75
C ALA A 426 13.16 -39.77 -12.70
N GLU A 427 12.76 -38.51 -12.55
CA GLU A 427 13.26 -37.39 -13.38
C GLU A 427 14.72 -36.98 -13.08
N ARG A 428 15.24 -37.38 -11.92
CA ARG A 428 16.65 -37.17 -11.54
C ARG A 428 17.61 -38.09 -12.30
N LEU A 429 17.16 -39.31 -12.63
CA LEU A 429 17.93 -40.32 -13.37
C LEU A 429 17.98 -39.95 -14.85
#